data_AF-A0A9X2X145-F1
#
_entry.id   AF-A0A9X2X145-F1
#
_cell.length_a   1.000
_cell.length_b   1.000
_cell.length_c   1.000
_cell.angle_alpha   90.00
_cell.angle_beta   90.00
_cell.angle_gamma   90.00
#
_symmetry.space_group_name_H-M   'P 1'
#
loop_
_entity.id
_entity.type
_entity.pdbx_description
1 polymer ?
#
loop_
_entity_poly.entity_id
_entity_poly.type
_entity_poly.pdbx_seq_one_letter_code
_entity_poly.pdbx_strand_id
1 'polypeptide(L)'
;MPCHPDTKQAIDYLLGVVPIIISFAVAFIAWAQYKTNKNKLRLDLYNRRFAVYDKTLAYYQAYYSSDLDNEALRESATDFVRAYRESSFLFGRESSVYKALTEIKDTFGFLVEFDAKFGSESYDKDEFRAWSKIKASKKDPTKLMESLEQALKPWLDFQEIEK
;
A
#
# COMPACT_ATOMS: atom_id res chain seq x y z
N MET A 1 -56.80 46.48 -11.55
CA MET A 1 -56.71 45.03 -11.25
C MET A 1 -55.97 44.88 -9.93
N PRO A 2 -56.66 44.61 -8.81
CA PRO A 2 -56.04 44.53 -7.50
C PRO A 2 -55.41 43.15 -7.32
N CYS A 3 -54.10 43.10 -7.05
CA CYS A 3 -53.40 41.88 -6.66
C CYS A 3 -53.82 41.48 -5.23
N HIS A 4 -54.17 40.21 -5.07
CA HIS A 4 -54.69 39.58 -3.84
C HIS A 4 -53.68 39.68 -2.67
N PRO A 5 -54.07 40.21 -1.49
CA PRO A 5 -53.21 40.26 -0.29
C PRO A 5 -52.80 38.87 0.24
N ASP A 6 -53.53 37.81 -0.11
CA ASP A 6 -53.21 36.41 0.27
C ASP A 6 -51.89 35.91 -0.33
N THR A 7 -51.50 36.42 -1.49
CA THR A 7 -50.27 35.97 -2.17
C THR A 7 -49.01 36.39 -1.41
N LYS A 8 -49.01 37.57 -0.79
CA LYS A 8 -47.86 38.06 -0.01
C LYS A 8 -47.66 37.25 1.27
N GLN A 9 -48.74 36.96 2.00
CA GLN A 9 -48.67 36.14 3.21
C GLN A 9 -48.16 34.72 2.90
N ALA A 10 -48.65 34.09 1.82
CA ALA A 10 -48.17 32.77 1.39
C ALA A 10 -46.68 32.78 1.02
N ILE A 11 -46.19 33.84 0.37
CA ILE A 11 -44.78 34.01 0.04
C ILE A 11 -43.93 34.17 1.31
N ASP A 12 -44.39 34.94 2.30
CA ASP A 12 -43.66 35.15 3.56
C ASP A 12 -43.54 33.85 4.39
N TYR A 13 -44.59 33.03 4.42
CA TYR A 13 -44.52 31.70 5.05
C TYR A 13 -43.57 30.75 4.32
N LEU A 14 -43.58 30.74 3.00
CA LEU A 14 -42.64 29.94 2.20
C LEU A 14 -41.19 30.38 2.43
N LEU A 15 -40.94 31.70 2.48
CA LEU A 15 -39.60 32.24 2.75
C LEU A 15 -39.08 31.86 4.15
N GLY A 16 -39.95 31.62 5.13
CA GLY A 16 -39.56 31.14 6.45
C GLY A 16 -39.31 29.62 6.53
N VAL A 17 -40.16 28.82 5.86
CA VAL A 17 -40.12 27.35 5.97
C VAL A 17 -39.09 26.72 5.02
N VAL A 18 -38.89 27.29 3.83
CA VAL A 18 -37.95 26.76 2.83
C VAL A 18 -36.51 26.68 3.34
N PRO A 19 -35.93 27.71 3.99
CA PRO A 19 -34.58 27.64 4.55
C PRO A 19 -34.43 26.53 5.61
N ILE A 20 -35.47 26.27 6.41
CA ILE A 20 -35.46 25.22 7.44
C ILE A 20 -35.36 23.85 6.76
N ILE A 21 -36.20 23.59 5.76
CA ILE A 21 -36.19 22.33 5.00
C ILE A 21 -34.84 22.15 4.29
N ILE A 22 -34.35 23.20 3.63
CA ILE A 22 -33.04 23.18 2.97
C ILE A 22 -31.93 22.89 3.98
N SER A 23 -31.96 23.51 5.17
CA SER A 23 -30.96 23.26 6.22
C SER A 23 -30.93 21.80 6.66
N PHE A 24 -32.10 21.16 6.86
CA PHE A 24 -32.18 19.74 7.20
C PHE A 24 -31.67 18.84 6.06
N ALA A 25 -32.05 19.16 4.81
CA ALA A 25 -31.57 18.42 3.64
C ALA A 25 -30.04 18.52 3.50
N VAL A 26 -29.47 19.71 3.68
CA VAL A 26 -28.03 19.94 3.64
C VAL A 26 -27.33 19.19 4.78
N ALA A 27 -27.87 19.22 6.00
CA ALA A 27 -27.31 18.47 7.12
C ALA A 27 -27.30 16.96 6.87
N PHE A 28 -28.37 16.41 6.28
CA PHE A 28 -28.46 15.00 5.91
C PHE A 28 -27.43 14.63 4.83
N ILE A 29 -27.32 15.45 3.77
CA ILE A 29 -26.33 15.24 2.71
C ILE A 29 -24.91 15.31 3.27
N ALA A 30 -24.62 16.28 4.13
CA ALA A 30 -23.31 16.43 4.77
C ALA A 30 -22.96 15.20 5.61
N TRP A 31 -23.91 14.67 6.38
CA TRP A 31 -23.71 13.43 7.14
C TRP A 31 -23.44 12.21 6.23
N ALA A 32 -24.19 12.08 5.14
CA ALA A 32 -23.98 11.02 4.15
C ALA A 32 -22.62 11.14 3.45
N GLN A 33 -22.20 12.36 3.11
CA GLN A 33 -20.89 12.65 2.53
C GLN A 33 -19.76 12.34 3.51
N TYR A 34 -19.90 12.71 4.78
CA TYR A 34 -18.94 12.39 5.84
C TYR A 34 -18.74 10.88 5.98
N LYS A 35 -19.84 10.11 6.05
CA LYS A 35 -19.80 8.64 6.14
C LYS A 35 -19.11 8.02 4.92
N THR A 36 -19.45 8.49 3.73
CA THR A 36 -18.83 8.05 2.47
C THR A 36 -17.33 8.35 2.43
N ASN A 37 -16.93 9.57 2.78
CA ASN A 37 -15.53 9.99 2.78
C ASN A 37 -14.70 9.21 3.80
N LYS A 38 -15.26 8.91 4.98
CA LYS A 38 -14.61 8.06 5.97
C LYS A 38 -14.34 6.65 5.43
N ASN A 39 -15.30 6.05 4.73
CA ASN A 39 -15.12 4.73 4.12
C ASN A 39 -14.11 4.77 2.96
N LYS A 40 -14.14 5.81 2.13
CA LYS A 40 -13.15 6.02 1.06
C LYS A 40 -11.73 6.17 1.61
N LEU A 41 -11.55 6.93 2.68
CA LEU A 41 -10.24 7.10 3.31
C LEU A 41 -9.69 5.78 3.85
N ARG A 42 -10.56 4.96 4.45
CA ARG A 42 -10.19 3.61 4.93
C ARG A 42 -9.76 2.70 3.77
N LEU A 43 -10.51 2.71 2.68
CA LEU A 43 -10.19 1.93 1.48
C LEU A 43 -8.87 2.41 0.84
N ASP A 44 -8.65 3.72 0.74
CA ASP A 44 -7.41 4.28 0.20
C ASP A 44 -6.20 3.86 1.04
N LEU A 45 -6.32 3.92 2.37
CA LEU A 45 -5.27 3.49 3.27
C LEU A 45 -4.97 1.99 3.13
N TYR A 46 -6.00 1.15 3.00
CA TYR A 46 -5.83 -0.27 2.73
C TYR A 46 -5.09 -0.51 1.40
N ASN A 47 -5.55 0.12 0.31
CA ASN A 47 -4.95 -0.05 -1.00
C ASN A 47 -3.47 0.36 -0.99
N ARG A 48 -3.12 1.45 -0.29
CA ARG A 48 -1.72 1.86 -0.12
C ARG A 48 -0.89 0.84 0.65
N ARG A 49 -1.44 0.25 1.72
CA ARG A 49 -0.75 -0.79 2.51
C ARG A 49 -0.58 -2.09 1.73
N PHE A 50 -1.62 -2.49 1.00
CA PHE A 50 -1.59 -3.68 0.14
C PHE A 50 -0.64 -3.50 -1.05
N ALA A 51 -0.56 -2.30 -1.63
CA ALA A 51 0.39 -2.00 -2.71
C ALA A 51 1.85 -2.29 -2.32
N VAL A 52 2.23 -2.11 -1.05
CA VAL A 52 3.58 -2.46 -0.58
C VAL A 52 3.84 -3.96 -0.69
N TYR A 53 2.85 -4.78 -0.34
CA TYR A 53 2.93 -6.23 -0.52
C TYR A 53 3.01 -6.60 -2.00
N ASP A 54 2.10 -6.05 -2.81
CA ASP A 54 2.00 -6.34 -4.25
C ASP A 54 3.32 -6.04 -4.99
N LYS A 55 3.93 -4.87 -4.73
CA LYS A 55 5.23 -4.51 -5.31
C LYS A 55 6.38 -5.40 -4.83
N THR A 56 6.33 -5.84 -3.58
CA THR A 56 7.34 -6.78 -3.04
C THR A 56 7.20 -8.16 -3.66
N LEU A 57 5.96 -8.64 -3.84
CA LEU A 57 5.66 -9.90 -4.50
C LEU A 57 6.06 -9.87 -5.99
N ALA A 58 5.80 -8.78 -6.69
CA ALA A 58 6.24 -8.60 -8.07
C ALA A 58 7.76 -8.71 -8.21
N TYR A 59 8.51 -8.09 -7.29
CA TYR A 59 9.97 -8.21 -7.27
C TYR A 59 10.45 -9.64 -6.94
N TYR A 60 9.80 -10.30 -5.98
CA TYR A 60 10.04 -11.71 -5.68
C TYR A 60 9.84 -12.59 -6.93
N GLN A 61 8.71 -12.41 -7.63
CA GLN A 61 8.39 -13.18 -8.84
C GLN A 61 9.36 -12.91 -9.98
N ALA A 62 9.73 -11.65 -10.21
CA ALA A 62 10.68 -11.26 -11.25
C ALA A 62 12.10 -11.79 -11.00
N TYR A 63 12.50 -11.97 -9.73
CA TYR A 63 13.78 -12.59 -9.41
C TYR A 63 13.81 -14.09 -9.73
N TYR A 64 12.68 -14.79 -9.57
CA TYR A 64 12.58 -16.23 -9.81
C TYR A 64 12.10 -16.62 -11.21
N SER A 65 11.65 -15.66 -12.03
CA SER A 65 11.25 -15.94 -13.41
C SER A 65 12.45 -16.32 -14.28
N SER A 66 12.33 -17.43 -14.99
CA SER A 66 13.38 -18.01 -15.85
C SER A 66 13.80 -17.12 -17.02
N ASP A 67 12.92 -16.21 -17.44
CA ASP A 67 13.25 -15.11 -18.34
C ASP A 67 13.85 -13.99 -17.48
N LEU A 68 15.18 -14.00 -17.35
CA LEU A 68 15.95 -12.84 -16.87
C LEU A 68 15.89 -11.73 -17.93
N ASP A 69 14.69 -11.25 -18.24
CA ASP A 69 14.55 -9.98 -18.90
C ASP A 69 14.99 -8.93 -17.87
N ASN A 70 16.25 -8.51 -17.97
CA ASN A 70 16.90 -7.59 -17.03
C ASN A 70 16.07 -6.33 -16.81
N GLU A 71 15.20 -5.97 -17.76
CA GLU A 71 14.27 -4.85 -17.63
C GLU A 71 13.17 -5.09 -16.58
N ALA A 72 12.47 -6.24 -16.61
CA ALA A 72 11.40 -6.54 -15.67
C ALA A 72 11.90 -6.67 -14.22
N LEU A 73 13.09 -7.27 -14.03
CA LEU A 73 13.74 -7.33 -12.72
C LEU A 73 14.13 -5.94 -12.22
N ARG A 74 14.65 -5.07 -13.10
CA ARG A 74 15.08 -3.71 -12.74
C ARG A 74 13.88 -2.80 -12.44
N GLU A 75 12.80 -2.92 -13.19
CA GLU A 75 11.56 -2.18 -12.95
C GLU A 75 10.93 -2.59 -11.61
N SER A 76 10.73 -3.90 -11.39
CA SER A 76 10.17 -4.41 -10.14
C SER A 76 11.06 -4.10 -8.92
N ALA A 77 12.39 -4.14 -9.05
CA ALA A 77 13.31 -3.70 -8.01
C ALA A 77 13.16 -2.21 -7.69
N THR A 78 13.00 -1.36 -8.71
CA THR A 78 12.79 0.09 -8.53
C THR A 78 11.48 0.37 -7.82
N ASP A 79 10.42 -0.30 -8.23
CA ASP A 79 9.10 -0.23 -7.60
C ASP A 79 9.12 -0.72 -6.15
N PHE A 80 9.82 -1.82 -5.89
CA PHE A 80 10.04 -2.32 -4.53
C PHE A 80 10.80 -1.31 -3.67
N VAL A 81 11.88 -0.70 -4.16
CA VAL A 81 12.63 0.32 -3.40
C VAL A 81 11.75 1.53 -3.08
N ARG A 82 10.88 1.93 -4.00
CA ARG A 82 9.90 2.99 -3.74
C ARG A 82 8.91 2.57 -2.65
N ALA A 83 8.30 1.40 -2.79
CA ALA A 83 7.36 0.84 -1.81
C ALA A 83 8.00 0.66 -0.42
N TYR A 84 9.27 0.24 -0.37
CA TYR A 84 10.06 0.14 0.86
C TYR A 84 10.19 1.50 1.56
N ARG A 85 10.53 2.56 0.81
CA ARG A 85 10.62 3.91 1.38
C ARG A 85 9.26 4.42 1.86
N GLU A 86 8.22 4.19 1.07
CA GLU A 86 6.82 4.54 1.41
C GLU A 86 6.33 3.80 2.66
N SER A 87 6.74 2.54 2.84
CA SER A 87 6.37 1.74 4.01
C SER A 87 6.79 2.38 5.33
N SER A 88 7.90 3.14 5.35
CA SER A 88 8.34 3.87 6.55
C SER A 88 7.35 4.94 7.01
N PHE A 89 6.59 5.52 6.07
CA PHE A 89 5.54 6.49 6.35
C PHE A 89 4.19 5.82 6.65
N LEU A 90 3.89 4.70 5.98
CA LEU A 90 2.62 3.98 6.15
C LEU A 90 2.53 3.20 7.46
N PHE A 91 3.65 2.62 7.92
CA PHE A 91 3.70 1.72 9.07
C PHE A 91 4.62 2.23 10.20
N GLY A 92 5.54 3.15 9.90
CA GLY A 92 6.58 3.60 10.83
C GLY A 92 7.83 2.71 10.77
N ARG A 93 9.00 3.30 11.07
CA ARG A 93 10.30 2.60 11.01
C ARG A 93 10.45 1.48 12.03
N GLU A 94 9.74 1.56 13.15
CA GLU A 94 9.79 0.53 14.19
C GLU A 94 8.88 -0.67 13.92
N SER A 95 8.01 -0.57 12.90
CA SER A 95 7.08 -1.63 12.56
C SER A 95 7.78 -2.92 12.14
N SER A 96 7.15 -4.04 12.46
CA SER A 96 7.56 -5.36 11.96
C SER A 96 7.57 -5.43 10.43
N VAL A 97 6.67 -4.68 9.78
CA VAL A 97 6.59 -4.57 8.31
C VAL A 97 7.87 -3.93 7.75
N TYR A 98 8.29 -2.78 8.29
CA TYR A 98 9.50 -2.11 7.82
C TYR A 98 10.76 -2.95 8.05
N LYS A 99 10.82 -3.66 9.17
CA LYS A 99 11.91 -4.60 9.49
C LYS A 99 11.94 -5.78 8.50
N ALA A 100 10.80 -6.42 8.25
CA ALA A 100 10.69 -7.50 7.26
C ALA A 100 11.08 -7.04 5.84
N LEU A 101 10.62 -5.87 5.41
CA LEU A 101 11.00 -5.30 4.12
C LEU A 101 12.49 -4.94 4.05
N THR A 102 13.10 -4.55 5.17
CA THR A 102 14.54 -4.29 5.23
C THR A 102 15.32 -5.59 5.04
N GLU A 103 14.92 -6.69 5.69
CA GLU A 103 15.52 -8.01 5.48
C GLU A 103 15.37 -8.49 4.03
N ILE A 104 14.21 -8.25 3.41
CA ILE A 104 13.97 -8.53 1.99
C ILE A 104 14.93 -7.73 1.12
N LYS A 105 15.01 -6.41 1.31
CA LYS A 105 15.91 -5.53 0.55
C LYS A 105 17.36 -5.99 0.62
N ASP A 106 17.84 -6.30 1.82
CA ASP A 106 19.23 -6.68 2.05
C ASP A 106 19.54 -8.11 1.58
N THR A 107 18.54 -8.98 1.47
CA THR A 107 18.69 -10.34 0.96
C THR A 107 18.63 -10.36 -0.56
N PHE A 108 17.58 -9.80 -1.15
CA PHE A 108 17.44 -9.73 -2.61
C PHE A 108 18.54 -8.89 -3.26
N GLY A 109 18.94 -7.77 -2.65
CA GLY A 109 20.07 -6.98 -3.15
C GLY A 109 21.36 -7.80 -3.22
N PHE A 110 21.65 -8.59 -2.18
CA PHE A 110 22.79 -9.51 -2.18
C PHE A 110 22.64 -10.62 -3.24
N LEU A 111 21.44 -11.19 -3.38
CA LEU A 111 21.18 -12.26 -4.34
C LEU A 111 21.35 -11.80 -5.79
N VAL A 112 20.82 -10.63 -6.13
CA VAL A 112 20.99 -10.02 -7.46
C VAL A 112 22.45 -9.72 -7.74
N GLU A 113 23.19 -9.17 -6.76
CA GLU A 113 24.63 -8.91 -6.92
C GLU A 113 25.43 -10.22 -7.06
N PHE A 114 25.09 -11.24 -6.28
CA PHE A 114 25.69 -12.57 -6.38
C PHE A 114 25.48 -13.15 -7.77
N ASP A 115 24.25 -13.14 -8.29
CA ASP A 115 23.93 -13.73 -9.58
C ASP A 115 24.54 -12.90 -10.73
N ALA A 116 24.60 -11.57 -10.62
CA ALA A 116 25.28 -10.72 -11.59
C ALA A 116 26.80 -10.97 -11.62
N LYS A 117 27.42 -11.23 -10.46
CA LYS A 117 28.87 -11.47 -10.35
C LYS A 117 29.29 -12.87 -10.77
N PHE A 118 28.46 -13.88 -10.49
CA PHE A 118 28.79 -15.30 -10.69
C PHE A 118 27.95 -15.98 -11.78
N GLY A 119 27.07 -15.25 -12.46
CA GLY A 119 26.29 -15.74 -13.59
C GLY A 119 27.07 -15.87 -14.90
N SER A 120 28.32 -15.38 -14.97
CA SER A 120 29.20 -15.52 -16.14
C SER A 120 30.00 -16.83 -16.13
N GLU A 121 30.42 -17.31 -17.31
CA GLU A 121 31.21 -18.56 -17.44
C GLU A 121 32.60 -18.50 -16.76
N SER A 122 33.11 -17.30 -16.50
CA SER A 122 34.39 -17.07 -15.83
C SER A 122 34.19 -16.32 -14.52
N TYR A 123 34.58 -16.93 -13.41
CA TYR A 123 34.60 -16.33 -12.09
C TYR A 123 35.70 -16.94 -11.21
N ASP A 124 36.13 -16.18 -10.19
CA ASP A 124 37.06 -16.67 -9.19
C ASP A 124 36.36 -17.67 -8.24
N LYS A 125 36.87 -18.91 -8.17
CA LYS A 125 36.30 -20.00 -7.38
C LYS A 125 36.43 -19.78 -5.87
N ASP A 126 37.49 -19.12 -5.42
CA ASP A 126 37.71 -18.83 -4.00
C ASP A 126 36.77 -17.70 -3.55
N GLU A 127 36.57 -16.68 -4.38
CA GLU A 127 35.53 -15.67 -4.14
C GLU A 127 34.12 -16.28 -4.14
N PHE A 128 33.80 -17.13 -5.12
CA PHE A 128 32.51 -17.82 -5.16
C PHE A 128 32.26 -18.65 -3.89
N ARG A 129 33.30 -19.34 -3.38
CA ARG A 129 33.22 -20.10 -2.13
C ARG A 129 32.97 -19.20 -0.92
N ALA A 130 33.57 -18.00 -0.88
CA ALA A 130 33.32 -17.04 0.18
C ALA A 130 31.88 -16.49 0.13
N TRP A 131 31.42 -16.08 -1.04
CA TRP A 131 30.09 -15.52 -1.23
C TRP A 131 28.97 -16.55 -1.04
N SER A 132 29.17 -17.80 -1.45
CA SER A 132 28.20 -18.89 -1.26
C SER A 132 27.98 -19.21 0.23
N LYS A 133 29.01 -19.09 1.08
CA LYS A 133 28.84 -19.17 2.54
C LYS A 133 27.95 -18.05 3.08
N ILE A 134 28.10 -16.83 2.55
CA ILE A 134 27.24 -15.70 2.92
C ILE A 134 25.80 -15.97 2.43
N LYS A 135 25.62 -16.43 1.18
CA LYS A 135 24.32 -16.83 0.63
C LYS A 135 23.62 -17.86 1.52
N ALA A 136 24.34 -18.87 1.99
CA ALA A 136 23.80 -19.90 2.88
C ALA A 136 23.43 -19.38 4.28
N SER A 137 24.00 -18.26 4.72
CA SER A 137 23.65 -17.62 6.00
C SER A 137 22.41 -16.70 5.90
N LYS A 138 22.05 -16.29 4.69
CA LYS A 138 20.86 -15.45 4.45
C LYS A 138 19.60 -16.30 4.64
N LYS A 139 18.52 -15.63 5.07
CA LYS A 139 17.21 -16.27 5.24
C LYS A 139 16.65 -16.65 3.87
N ASP A 140 15.97 -17.79 3.82
CA ASP A 140 15.28 -18.25 2.61
C ASP A 140 14.26 -17.18 2.14
N PRO A 141 14.25 -16.79 0.85
CA PRO A 141 13.33 -15.79 0.33
C PRO A 141 11.85 -16.12 0.55
N THR A 142 11.46 -17.39 0.55
CA THR A 142 10.10 -17.85 0.89
C THR A 142 9.78 -17.51 2.34
N LYS A 143 10.72 -17.74 3.26
CA LYS A 143 10.57 -17.38 4.68
C LYS A 143 10.55 -15.88 4.93
N LEU A 144 11.17 -15.10 4.06
CA LEU A 144 11.08 -13.64 4.11
C LEU A 144 9.67 -13.17 3.70
N MET A 145 9.09 -13.76 2.65
CA MET A 145 7.71 -13.47 2.24
C MET A 145 6.68 -13.88 3.31
N GLU A 146 6.80 -15.07 3.90
CA GLU A 146 5.95 -15.50 5.04
C GLU A 146 6.04 -14.49 6.20
N SER A 147 7.25 -14.02 6.52
CA SER A 147 7.47 -13.03 7.58
C SER A 147 6.81 -11.68 7.27
N LEU A 148 6.83 -11.26 6.00
CA LEU A 148 6.17 -10.05 5.55
C LEU A 148 4.65 -10.18 5.64
N GLU A 149 4.07 -11.30 5.21
CA GLU A 149 2.63 -11.58 5.30
C GLU A 149 2.14 -11.56 6.75
N GLN A 150 2.88 -12.20 7.66
CA GLN A 150 2.58 -12.16 9.09
C GLN A 150 2.65 -10.74 9.66
N ALA A 151 3.66 -9.96 9.25
CA ALA A 151 3.82 -8.58 9.69
C ALA A 151 2.70 -7.67 9.17
N LEU A 152 2.20 -7.92 7.96
CA LEU A 152 1.13 -7.15 7.32
C LEU A 152 -0.27 -7.52 7.81
N LYS A 153 -0.47 -8.74 8.32
CA LYS A 153 -1.76 -9.22 8.83
C LYS A 153 -2.51 -8.19 9.71
N PRO A 154 -1.93 -7.63 10.79
CA PRO A 154 -2.64 -6.65 11.62
C PRO A 154 -2.99 -5.34 10.91
N TRP A 155 -2.38 -5.06 9.76
CA TRP A 155 -2.61 -3.82 8.99
C TRP A 155 -3.63 -3.98 7.85
N LEU A 156 -3.87 -5.23 7.44
CA LEU A 156 -4.71 -5.61 6.31
C LEU A 156 -6.00 -6.35 6.74
N ASP A 157 -6.11 -6.76 7.99
CA ASP A 157 -7.30 -7.48 8.48
C ASP A 157 -8.50 -6.54 8.63
N PHE A 158 -9.52 -6.74 7.80
CA PHE A 158 -10.81 -6.03 7.89
C PHE A 158 -11.78 -6.71 8.87
N GLN A 159 -11.42 -7.85 9.47
CA GLN A 159 -12.33 -8.57 10.38
C GLN A 159 -12.33 -8.03 11.81
N GLU A 160 -11.33 -7.26 12.24
CA GLU A 160 -11.25 -6.68 13.59
C GLU A 160 -11.92 -5.28 13.72
N ILE A 161 -12.91 -4.96 12.89
CA ILE A 161 -13.54 -3.62 12.85
C ILE A 161 -14.77 -3.54 13.76
N GLU A 162 -14.63 -4.00 15.01
CA GLU A 162 -15.57 -3.66 16.09
C GLU A 162 -14.91 -3.90 17.46
N LYS A 163 -14.00 -3.02 17.86
CA LYS A 163 -13.71 -2.72 19.26
C LYS A 163 -13.55 -1.22 19.45
#